data_AF-A0A8T4QDL1-F1
#
_entry.id   AF-A0A8T4QDL1-F1
#
_cell.length_a   1.000
_cell.length_b   1.000
_cell.length_c   1.000
_cell.angle_alpha   90.00
_cell.angle_beta   90.00
_cell.angle_gamma   90.00
#
_symmetry.space_group_name_H-M   'P 1'
#
loop_
_entity.id
_entity.type
_entity.pdbx_description
1 polymer ?
#
loop_
_entity_poly.entity_id
_entity_poly.type
_entity_poly.pdbx_seq_one_letter_code
_entity_poly.pdbx_strand_id
1 'polypeptide(L)'
;MKFAPAPAQQDEIFSESQLTGRWKLHSQGRYQDEQGQWVFESDLTRILEIREDRSWDYGPSKGTWKTAPIEDADWQRWQILPYGPTRKLILENWNEKGAEGPIEASSGQVSFFWMIQAIQYEGKPKPQWYQYKFVPLESDLVELAIEKTGSGDVSSDEGNIACGGTCVHEYAADSTVTLTAKPQQGWMFLGWGGGCQGTESTCTMALDRATTVKAEFVPGCADDSACPLDQKCQSSTCVALACECGYPGNHACQPYECCSGTQCGEGMTCSTDIHKCVAESACRAVYISGDPAEKHDIVFVGDGISDYKTLTNLVLLVMDFEGTHNGVLSTTPFRENADKFNVWMVIAPDYAYDANGEPDLDDYRRFVKTCERDTVVIMTGKTYRPFAFFPTHGPGGGVVYLSLGFLTVRGSQFAFENSGRLLLHELGHAIGGLADEYVEYGVGTRNVEQVVNCAPDLATAKKRWGDLEGVDGVHFYTGVKDVPGTTYYKSPKASIEELGTFPDGSDWSDGGCSYDWNNIRPTIGSFMNNQFEQGVDYGPVNEREMQRKLEGYG
;
A
#
# COMPACT_ATOMS: atom_id res chain seq x y z
N MET A 1 57.98 -54.88 -10.28
CA MET A 1 56.72 -54.73 -9.53
C MET A 1 57.06 -55.03 -8.09
N LYS A 2 56.78 -54.11 -7.16
CA LYS A 2 56.95 -54.36 -5.73
C LYS A 2 55.70 -53.82 -5.07
N PHE A 3 54.88 -54.71 -4.52
CA PHE A 3 53.74 -54.30 -3.70
C PHE A 3 54.25 -53.50 -2.50
N ALA A 4 53.47 -52.54 -2.01
CA ALA A 4 53.86 -51.74 -0.86
C ALA A 4 53.80 -52.60 0.42
N PRO A 5 54.90 -52.73 1.19
CA PRO A 5 54.87 -53.43 2.46
C PRO A 5 54.08 -52.62 3.49
N ALA A 6 53.41 -53.30 4.44
CA ALA A 6 52.92 -52.64 5.63
C ALA A 6 54.09 -52.30 6.58
N PRO A 7 53.94 -51.35 7.52
CA PRO A 7 54.96 -51.06 8.53
C PRO A 7 55.25 -52.31 9.37
N ALA A 8 56.53 -52.63 9.59
CA ALA A 8 56.93 -53.82 10.35
C ALA A 8 56.52 -53.72 11.83
N GLN A 9 55.76 -54.69 12.32
CA GLN A 9 55.61 -55.00 13.75
C GLN A 9 56.10 -56.43 14.01
N GLN A 10 56.75 -56.63 15.16
CA GLN A 10 57.46 -57.85 15.54
C GLN A 10 56.52 -59.03 15.82
N ASP A 11 57.04 -60.23 15.54
CA ASP A 11 56.43 -61.55 15.68
C ASP A 11 55.66 -61.79 16.99
N GLU A 12 54.37 -62.10 16.88
CA GLU A 12 53.62 -62.79 17.93
C GLU A 12 52.68 -63.87 17.37
N ILE A 13 52.48 -64.91 18.19
CA ILE A 13 51.67 -66.10 17.93
C ILE A 13 50.21 -65.69 17.75
N PHE A 14 49.68 -65.69 16.52
CA PHE A 14 48.25 -65.50 16.29
C PHE A 14 47.49 -66.83 16.39
N SER A 15 46.28 -66.80 16.96
CA SER A 15 45.36 -67.94 17.00
C SER A 15 44.50 -67.99 15.73
N GLU A 16 44.34 -69.17 15.12
CA GLU A 16 43.48 -69.33 13.94
C GLU A 16 42.01 -68.97 14.20
N SER A 17 41.56 -69.04 15.45
CA SER A 17 40.22 -68.57 15.84
C SER A 17 40.02 -67.06 15.66
N GLN A 18 41.09 -66.28 15.48
CA GLN A 18 40.99 -64.84 15.18
C GLN A 18 40.70 -64.56 13.70
N LEU A 19 40.82 -65.56 12.82
CA LEU A 19 40.49 -65.41 11.40
C LEU A 19 39.01 -65.65 11.11
N THR A 20 38.31 -66.37 12.00
CA THR A 20 36.88 -66.67 11.84
C THR A 20 36.06 -65.44 12.18
N GLY A 21 35.13 -65.06 11.31
CA GLY A 21 34.33 -63.85 11.42
C GLY A 21 34.05 -63.22 10.05
N ARG A 22 33.52 -62.00 10.08
CA ARG A 22 33.19 -61.19 8.90
C ARG A 22 34.28 -60.14 8.66
N TRP A 23 34.70 -60.03 7.41
CA TRP A 23 35.80 -59.19 6.98
C TRP A 23 35.34 -58.28 5.86
N LYS A 24 35.47 -56.96 6.07
CA LYS A 24 35.12 -55.97 5.06
C LYS A 24 36.27 -55.85 4.07
N LEU A 25 35.96 -55.88 2.77
CA LEU A 25 36.93 -55.46 1.77
C LEU A 25 37.24 -53.98 2.02
N HIS A 26 38.48 -53.63 2.35
CA HIS A 26 38.91 -52.26 2.63
C HIS A 26 39.52 -51.58 1.40
N SER A 27 40.07 -52.35 0.48
CA SER A 27 40.55 -51.84 -0.80
C SER A 27 40.74 -53.01 -1.76
N GLN A 28 40.35 -52.84 -3.02
CA GLN A 28 40.82 -53.72 -4.09
C GLN A 28 41.68 -52.93 -5.08
N GLY A 29 42.79 -53.53 -5.48
CA GLY A 29 43.64 -53.05 -6.55
C GLY A 29 43.71 -54.08 -7.66
N ARG A 30 43.51 -53.64 -8.91
CA ARG A 30 43.89 -54.41 -10.09
C ARG A 30 45.08 -53.73 -10.77
N TYR A 31 46.09 -54.53 -11.10
CA TYR A 31 47.19 -54.11 -11.94
C TYR A 31 46.91 -54.45 -13.40
N GLN A 32 46.72 -53.44 -14.25
CA GLN A 32 46.58 -53.63 -15.71
C GLN A 32 47.95 -53.65 -16.41
N ASP A 33 48.11 -54.58 -17.34
CA ASP A 33 49.40 -54.98 -17.91
C ASP A 33 49.98 -54.08 -19.01
N GLU A 34 49.29 -53.02 -19.46
CA GLU A 34 49.74 -52.23 -20.63
C GLU A 34 50.24 -50.81 -20.31
N GLN A 35 49.87 -50.20 -19.18
CA GLN A 35 50.34 -48.86 -18.77
C GLN A 35 50.95 -48.80 -17.35
N GLY A 36 50.97 -49.93 -16.62
CA GLY A 36 51.70 -50.07 -15.35
C GLY A 36 51.12 -49.30 -14.15
N GLN A 37 49.84 -48.92 -14.22
CA GLN A 37 49.17 -48.17 -13.16
C GLN A 37 48.25 -49.09 -12.34
N TRP A 38 48.27 -48.90 -11.02
CA TRP A 38 47.30 -49.49 -10.11
C TRP A 38 45.99 -48.72 -10.22
N VAL A 39 44.90 -49.44 -10.48
CA VAL A 39 43.56 -48.88 -10.34
C VAL A 39 42.98 -49.45 -9.05
N PHE A 40 42.80 -48.56 -8.08
CA PHE A 40 42.13 -48.88 -6.83
C PHE A 40 40.66 -48.48 -6.95
N GLU A 41 39.77 -49.43 -6.68
CA GLU A 41 38.33 -49.18 -6.62
C GLU A 41 37.91 -49.25 -5.15
N SER A 42 37.12 -48.26 -4.72
CA SER A 42 36.69 -48.08 -3.33
C SER A 42 35.23 -48.44 -3.08
N ASP A 43 34.57 -49.17 -3.98
CA ASP A 43 33.20 -49.64 -3.73
C ASP A 43 33.23 -50.95 -2.94
N LEU A 44 33.12 -50.81 -1.62
CA LEU A 44 33.64 -51.75 -0.61
C LEU A 44 32.54 -52.34 0.28
N THR A 45 31.39 -52.68 -0.31
CA THR A 45 30.25 -53.30 0.40
C THR A 45 30.36 -54.82 0.51
N ARG A 46 31.36 -55.45 -0.12
CA ARG A 46 31.52 -56.90 -0.10
C ARG A 46 32.17 -57.38 1.19
N ILE A 47 31.57 -58.43 1.75
CA ILE A 47 31.97 -59.04 3.02
C ILE A 47 32.42 -60.46 2.76
N LEU A 48 33.60 -60.79 3.28
CA LEU A 48 34.14 -62.14 3.32
C LEU A 48 33.81 -62.72 4.70
N GLU A 49 33.09 -63.84 4.74
CA GLU A 49 32.80 -64.58 5.97
C GLU A 49 33.69 -65.84 6.02
N ILE A 50 34.48 -65.99 7.09
CA ILE A 50 35.35 -67.15 7.35
C ILE A 50 34.82 -67.88 8.58
N ARG A 51 34.61 -69.20 8.49
CA ARG A 51 33.94 -69.99 9.53
C ARG A 51 34.85 -71.01 10.20
N GLU A 52 34.49 -71.41 11.43
CA GLU A 52 35.25 -72.39 12.23
C GLU A 52 35.32 -73.77 11.56
N ASP A 53 34.31 -74.13 10.76
CA ASP A 53 34.25 -75.39 10.01
C ASP A 53 35.17 -75.45 8.78
N ARG A 54 36.06 -74.46 8.63
CA ARG A 54 36.98 -74.27 7.50
C ARG A 54 36.31 -73.82 6.19
N SER A 55 35.04 -73.43 6.20
CA SER A 55 34.39 -72.82 5.04
C SER A 55 34.57 -71.29 4.99
N TRP A 56 34.45 -70.70 3.80
CA TRP A 56 34.33 -69.25 3.61
C TRP A 56 33.38 -68.90 2.47
N ASP A 57 32.75 -67.71 2.57
CA ASP A 57 31.89 -67.13 1.52
C ASP A 57 32.29 -65.66 1.23
N TYR A 58 32.24 -65.28 -0.05
CA TYR A 58 32.47 -63.90 -0.51
C TYR A 58 31.63 -63.62 -1.76
N GLY A 59 30.47 -62.98 -1.58
CA GLY A 59 29.49 -62.80 -2.65
C GLY A 59 29.03 -64.16 -3.21
N PRO A 60 29.12 -64.41 -4.54
CA PRO A 60 28.77 -65.70 -5.13
C PRO A 60 29.86 -66.77 -4.97
N SER A 61 31.06 -66.40 -4.51
CA SER A 61 32.21 -67.30 -4.37
C SER A 61 32.24 -67.95 -2.99
N LYS A 62 32.64 -69.22 -2.94
CA LYS A 62 32.74 -70.00 -1.70
C LYS A 62 33.85 -71.03 -1.79
N GLY A 63 34.40 -71.43 -0.66
CA GLY A 63 35.47 -72.43 -0.63
C GLY A 63 35.89 -72.84 0.77
N THR A 64 37.09 -73.38 0.85
CA THR A 64 37.74 -73.81 2.10
C THR A 64 38.94 -72.93 2.42
N TRP A 65 39.26 -72.76 3.70
CA TRP A 65 40.42 -71.98 4.12
C TRP A 65 41.36 -72.78 5.03
N LYS A 66 42.64 -72.42 4.96
CA LYS A 66 43.69 -72.91 5.85
C LYS A 66 44.77 -71.85 6.00
N THR A 67 45.70 -72.07 6.91
CA THR A 67 46.86 -71.21 7.08
C THR A 67 48.15 -72.01 6.90
N ALA A 68 49.24 -71.32 6.59
CA ALA A 68 50.56 -71.92 6.48
C ALA A 68 51.64 -70.91 6.91
N PRO A 69 52.86 -71.35 7.25
CA PRO A 69 54.03 -70.48 7.33
C PRO A 69 54.26 -69.79 5.97
N ILE A 70 54.80 -68.57 6.02
CA ILE A 70 55.27 -67.88 4.82
C ILE A 70 56.68 -68.36 4.49
N GLU A 71 56.89 -68.79 3.25
CA GLU A 71 58.20 -69.16 2.72
C GLU A 71 58.76 -68.07 1.79
N ASP A 72 60.08 -68.07 1.54
CA ASP A 72 60.71 -67.13 0.59
C ASP A 72 60.09 -67.18 -0.81
N ALA A 73 59.62 -68.37 -1.21
CA ALA A 73 58.93 -68.57 -2.48
C ALA A 73 57.59 -67.83 -2.55
N ASP A 74 56.91 -67.63 -1.42
CA ASP A 74 55.63 -66.93 -1.37
C ASP A 74 55.80 -65.43 -1.62
N TRP A 75 56.83 -64.82 -1.04
CA TRP A 75 57.18 -63.42 -1.30
C TRP A 75 57.48 -63.16 -2.78
N GLN A 76 58.23 -64.06 -3.41
CA GLN A 76 58.50 -64.01 -4.85
C GLN A 76 57.22 -64.18 -5.66
N ARG A 77 56.37 -65.14 -5.29
CA ARG A 77 55.08 -65.40 -5.95
C ARG A 77 54.18 -64.19 -5.88
N TRP A 78 54.02 -63.57 -4.71
CA TRP A 78 53.24 -62.36 -4.53
C TRP A 78 53.93 -61.10 -5.04
N GLN A 79 55.18 -61.18 -5.51
CA GLN A 79 56.02 -60.05 -5.91
C GLN A 79 56.14 -58.93 -4.85
N ILE A 80 56.06 -59.30 -3.56
CA ILE A 80 56.24 -58.37 -2.44
C ILE A 80 57.65 -58.55 -1.87
N LEU A 81 58.28 -57.45 -1.46
CA LEU A 81 59.50 -57.56 -0.68
C LEU A 81 59.18 -58.18 0.68
N PRO A 82 59.92 -59.20 1.15
CA PRO A 82 59.68 -59.80 2.45
C PRO A 82 59.60 -58.75 3.56
N TYR A 83 58.55 -58.82 4.36
CA TYR A 83 58.33 -57.93 5.50
C TYR A 83 57.57 -58.68 6.60
N GLY A 84 57.80 -58.30 7.87
CA GLY A 84 56.98 -58.62 9.07
C GLY A 84 56.35 -60.02 9.18
N PRO A 85 55.12 -60.22 8.65
CA PRO A 85 54.31 -61.42 8.87
C PRO A 85 55.00 -62.75 8.55
N THR A 86 54.76 -63.74 9.40
CA THR A 86 55.33 -65.10 9.31
C THR A 86 54.34 -66.16 8.87
N ARG A 87 53.06 -65.82 8.73
CA ARG A 87 51.99 -66.74 8.33
C ARG A 87 51.05 -66.13 7.30
N LYS A 88 50.49 -66.99 6.47
CA LYS A 88 49.56 -66.65 5.39
C LYS A 88 48.21 -67.32 5.55
N LEU A 89 47.19 -66.65 5.03
CA LEU A 89 45.86 -67.20 4.82
C LEU A 89 45.78 -67.72 3.39
N ILE A 90 45.21 -68.91 3.23
CA ILE A 90 44.96 -69.55 1.93
C ILE A 90 43.46 -69.75 1.83
N LEU A 91 42.83 -69.11 0.84
CA LEU A 91 41.44 -69.31 0.45
C LEU A 91 41.40 -70.16 -0.81
N GLU A 92 41.05 -71.43 -0.66
CA GLU A 92 40.88 -72.38 -1.76
C GLU A 92 39.59 -72.05 -2.52
N ASN A 93 39.59 -72.24 -3.83
CA ASN A 93 38.45 -71.94 -4.73
C ASN A 93 38.06 -70.45 -4.87
N TRP A 94 38.93 -69.52 -4.44
CA TRP A 94 38.74 -68.09 -4.74
C TRP A 94 38.82 -67.84 -6.26
N ASN A 95 37.73 -67.38 -6.87
CA ASN A 95 37.60 -67.27 -8.35
C ASN A 95 38.06 -68.56 -9.08
N GLU A 96 37.70 -69.75 -8.56
CA GLU A 96 38.05 -71.08 -9.12
C GLU A 96 39.53 -71.45 -9.11
N LYS A 97 40.44 -70.55 -8.69
CA LYS A 97 41.90 -70.79 -8.69
C LYS A 97 42.53 -70.75 -7.31
N GLY A 98 41.90 -70.08 -6.36
CA GLY A 98 42.44 -69.83 -5.03
C GLY A 98 43.19 -68.51 -4.95
N ALA A 99 43.32 -67.99 -3.74
CA ALA A 99 44.08 -66.80 -3.39
C ALA A 99 44.79 -67.03 -2.05
N GLU A 100 45.93 -66.40 -1.86
CA GLU A 100 46.67 -66.46 -0.60
C GLU A 100 47.39 -65.14 -0.33
N GLY A 101 47.67 -64.86 0.92
CA GLY A 101 48.43 -63.66 1.29
C GLY A 101 48.74 -63.56 2.78
N PRO A 102 49.61 -62.61 3.16
CA PRO A 102 50.07 -62.45 4.52
C PRO A 102 48.96 -62.03 5.49
N ILE A 103 49.03 -62.56 6.71
CA ILE A 103 48.16 -62.22 7.84
C ILE A 103 48.91 -61.21 8.72
N GLU A 104 48.32 -60.03 8.89
CA GLU A 104 48.89 -58.97 9.72
C GLU A 104 48.24 -59.04 11.10
N ALA A 105 49.02 -59.48 12.08
CA ALA A 105 48.56 -59.59 13.45
C ALA A 105 49.42 -58.72 14.37
N SER A 106 48.78 -58.08 15.35
CA SER A 106 49.43 -57.32 16.40
C SER A 106 48.77 -57.62 17.75
N SER A 107 49.56 -57.79 18.80
CA SER A 107 49.08 -58.08 20.17
C SER A 107 48.08 -59.25 20.25
N GLY A 108 48.31 -60.31 19.46
CA GLY A 108 47.46 -61.51 19.42
C GLY A 108 46.16 -61.39 18.61
N GLN A 109 45.88 -60.23 17.99
CA GLN A 109 44.69 -60.00 17.14
C GLN A 109 45.08 -59.82 15.67
N VAL A 110 44.25 -60.32 14.75
CA VAL A 110 44.44 -60.09 13.31
C VAL A 110 43.89 -58.71 12.95
N SER A 111 44.78 -57.78 12.60
CA SER A 111 44.43 -56.40 12.25
C SER A 111 43.93 -56.28 10.81
N PHE A 112 44.50 -57.05 9.89
CA PHE A 112 44.02 -57.21 8.51
C PHE A 112 44.74 -58.39 7.85
N PHE A 113 44.29 -58.78 6.67
CA PHE A 113 45.06 -59.67 5.80
C PHE A 113 44.90 -59.28 4.34
N TRP A 114 45.83 -59.77 3.54
CA TRP A 114 45.79 -59.61 2.10
C TRP A 114 45.34 -60.91 1.43
N MET A 115 44.52 -60.78 0.40
CA MET A 115 44.29 -61.85 -0.57
C MET A 115 44.90 -61.43 -1.91
N ILE A 116 45.86 -62.21 -2.40
CA ILE A 116 46.60 -61.91 -3.62
C ILE A 116 46.35 -63.04 -4.61
N GLN A 117 46.02 -62.66 -5.84
CA GLN A 117 45.73 -63.61 -6.92
C GLN A 117 46.33 -63.11 -8.23
N ALA A 118 46.92 -64.04 -8.99
CA ALA A 118 47.28 -63.84 -10.38
C ALA A 118 46.34 -64.66 -11.27
N ILE A 119 45.67 -63.99 -12.22
CA ILE A 119 44.79 -64.65 -13.17
C ILE A 119 45.39 -64.53 -14.58
N GLN A 120 45.64 -65.67 -15.20
CA GLN A 120 46.03 -65.74 -16.60
C GLN A 120 44.77 -65.78 -17.47
N TYR A 121 44.48 -64.67 -18.15
CA TYR A 121 43.37 -64.61 -19.11
C TYR A 121 43.81 -65.12 -20.48
N GLU A 122 42.92 -65.84 -21.16
CA GLU A 122 43.13 -66.28 -22.52
C GLU A 122 43.32 -65.06 -23.44
N GLY A 123 44.41 -65.05 -24.21
CA GLY A 123 44.77 -63.93 -25.09
C GLY A 123 45.58 -62.79 -24.45
N LYS A 124 45.83 -62.80 -23.13
CA LYS A 124 46.72 -61.82 -22.47
C LYS A 124 48.15 -62.37 -22.33
N PRO A 125 49.20 -61.60 -22.67
CA PRO A 125 50.59 -62.09 -22.64
C PRO A 125 51.16 -62.24 -21.22
N LYS A 126 50.54 -61.61 -20.21
CA LYS A 126 50.93 -61.67 -18.81
C LYS A 126 49.72 -61.88 -17.91
N PRO A 127 49.90 -62.49 -16.72
CA PRO A 127 48.83 -62.61 -15.75
C PRO A 127 48.47 -61.24 -15.17
N GLN A 128 47.17 -61.02 -14.93
CA GLN A 128 46.66 -59.85 -14.23
C GLN A 128 46.71 -60.10 -12.73
N TRP A 129 47.17 -59.10 -11.97
CA TRP A 129 47.31 -59.20 -10.52
C TRP A 129 46.19 -58.45 -9.82
N TYR A 130 45.61 -59.13 -8.83
CA TYR A 130 44.57 -58.61 -7.96
C TYR A 130 45.04 -58.66 -6.52
N GLN A 131 44.80 -57.58 -5.80
CA GLN A 131 45.08 -57.46 -4.39
C GLN A 131 43.83 -56.97 -3.66
N TYR A 132 43.45 -57.70 -2.63
CA TYR A 132 42.32 -57.36 -1.77
C TYR A 132 42.82 -57.21 -0.35
N LYS A 133 42.61 -56.02 0.25
CA LYS A 133 42.83 -55.81 1.68
C LYS A 133 41.54 -56.09 2.41
N PHE A 134 41.57 -57.00 3.37
CA PHE A 134 40.44 -57.28 4.24
C PHE A 134 40.78 -56.81 5.66
N VAL A 135 39.92 -55.95 6.20
CA VAL A 135 39.99 -55.52 7.60
C VAL A 135 38.83 -56.18 8.36
N PRO A 136 38.96 -56.40 9.68
CA PRO A 136 37.82 -56.86 10.49
C PRO A 136 36.63 -55.95 10.21
N LEU A 137 35.46 -56.54 9.98
CA LEU A 137 34.23 -55.75 10.00
C LEU A 137 34.00 -55.36 11.47
N GLU A 138 34.47 -54.18 11.86
CA GLU A 138 34.26 -53.62 13.20
C GLU A 138 32.77 -53.33 13.35
N SER A 139 32.04 -54.33 13.84
CA SER A 139 30.59 -54.33 14.07
C SER A 139 29.72 -54.25 12.79
N ASP A 140 28.62 -55.00 12.80
CA ASP A 140 27.51 -54.78 11.87
C ASP A 140 26.73 -53.51 12.17
N LEU A 141 27.13 -52.78 13.22
CA LEU A 141 26.47 -51.59 13.69
C LEU A 141 27.29 -50.34 13.35
N VAL A 142 26.60 -49.32 12.81
CA VAL A 142 27.11 -47.98 12.54
C VAL A 142 26.40 -46.98 13.43
N GLU A 143 27.14 -46.05 14.02
CA GLU A 143 26.60 -45.03 14.91
C GLU A 143 25.97 -43.88 14.12
N LEU A 144 24.72 -43.53 14.45
CA LEU A 144 24.10 -42.27 14.05
C LEU A 144 24.03 -41.35 15.26
N ALA A 145 24.65 -40.18 15.16
CA ALA A 145 24.62 -39.13 16.17
C ALA A 145 23.88 -37.89 15.66
N ILE A 146 22.98 -37.35 16.46
CA ILE A 146 22.25 -36.11 16.15
C ILE A 146 22.78 -34.96 17.03
N GLU A 147 23.26 -33.91 16.38
CA GLU A 147 23.57 -32.62 17.02
C GLU A 147 22.40 -31.66 16.78
N LYS A 148 21.69 -31.23 17.83
CA LYS A 148 20.71 -30.15 17.71
C LYS A 148 21.24 -28.83 18.28
N THR A 149 20.84 -27.74 17.65
CA THR A 149 20.97 -26.39 18.19
C THR A 149 19.58 -25.77 18.33
N GLY A 150 19.36 -25.01 19.42
CA GLY A 150 18.04 -24.46 19.73
C GLY A 150 17.05 -25.46 20.36
N SER A 151 15.80 -25.04 20.50
CA SER A 151 14.74 -25.85 21.13
C SER A 151 13.83 -26.52 20.11
N GLY A 152 14.08 -27.80 19.93
CA GLY A 152 13.30 -28.70 19.10
C GLY A 152 13.65 -30.15 19.44
N ASP A 153 12.83 -31.08 18.99
CA ASP A 153 13.06 -32.51 19.16
C ASP A 153 13.32 -33.14 17.78
N VAL A 154 14.19 -34.14 17.74
CA VAL A 154 14.44 -34.95 16.54
C VAL A 154 14.16 -36.40 16.89
N SER A 155 13.38 -37.09 16.09
CA SER A 155 13.10 -38.53 16.27
C SER A 155 13.31 -39.31 15.00
N SER A 156 13.75 -40.55 15.11
CA SER A 156 13.71 -41.50 13.98
C SER A 156 12.35 -42.20 13.87
N ASP A 157 12.09 -42.79 12.71
CA ASP A 157 10.84 -43.48 12.39
C ASP A 157 10.62 -44.76 13.22
N GLU A 158 11.69 -45.48 13.56
CA GLU A 158 11.64 -46.63 14.47
C GLU A 158 11.71 -46.26 15.96
N GLY A 159 11.93 -44.98 16.29
CA GLY A 159 11.90 -44.45 17.67
C GLY A 159 13.17 -44.68 18.50
N ASN A 160 14.23 -45.24 17.91
CA ASN A 160 15.50 -45.47 18.59
C ASN A 160 16.30 -44.18 18.83
N ILE A 161 16.11 -43.17 17.98
CA ILE A 161 16.59 -41.81 18.18
C ILE A 161 15.41 -40.95 18.65
N ALA A 162 15.59 -40.27 19.78
CA ALA A 162 14.63 -39.34 20.34
C ALA A 162 15.38 -38.24 21.13
N CYS A 163 15.74 -37.17 20.44
CA CYS A 163 16.61 -36.09 20.92
C CYS A 163 16.02 -35.11 21.93
N GLY A 164 15.15 -35.61 22.79
CA GLY A 164 14.91 -35.10 24.14
C GLY A 164 15.68 -35.90 25.22
N GLY A 165 16.28 -37.04 24.85
CA GLY A 165 17.10 -37.90 25.72
C GLY A 165 18.21 -38.64 24.96
N THR A 166 17.85 -39.61 24.11
CA THR A 166 18.82 -40.42 23.35
C THR A 166 19.03 -39.83 21.96
N CYS A 167 20.22 -39.27 21.72
CA CYS A 167 20.61 -38.68 20.42
C CYS A 167 21.64 -39.49 19.64
N VAL A 168 22.08 -40.61 20.19
CA VAL A 168 23.08 -41.49 19.59
C VAL A 168 22.54 -42.91 19.64
N HIS A 169 22.58 -43.61 18.51
CA HIS A 169 22.16 -44.99 18.43
C HIS A 169 22.97 -45.75 17.37
N GLU A 170 23.12 -47.04 17.61
CA GLU A 170 23.80 -47.97 16.73
C GLU A 170 22.78 -48.68 15.83
N TYR A 171 22.97 -48.58 14.52
CA TYR A 171 22.09 -49.17 13.51
C TYR A 171 22.81 -50.24 12.73
N ALA A 172 22.10 -51.26 12.26
CA ALA A 172 22.68 -52.16 11.26
C ALA A 172 23.16 -51.37 10.04
N ALA A 173 24.35 -51.68 9.53
CA ALA A 173 24.86 -51.09 8.30
C ALA A 173 23.86 -51.29 7.15
N ASP A 174 23.79 -50.31 6.25
CA ASP A 174 22.85 -50.19 5.12
C ASP A 174 21.36 -50.02 5.53
N SER A 175 21.08 -49.79 6.81
CA SER A 175 19.74 -49.40 7.25
C SER A 175 19.35 -48.04 6.67
N THR A 176 18.06 -47.88 6.37
CA THR A 176 17.47 -46.59 5.99
C THR A 176 16.75 -46.03 7.20
N VAL A 177 17.07 -44.79 7.57
CA VAL A 177 16.50 -44.10 8.72
C VAL A 177 15.87 -42.79 8.25
N THR A 178 14.66 -42.50 8.72
CA THR A 178 13.96 -41.23 8.49
C THR A 178 13.89 -40.44 9.78
N LEU A 179 14.60 -39.32 9.83
CA LEU A 179 14.54 -38.37 10.92
C LEU A 179 13.42 -37.36 10.70
N THR A 180 12.74 -37.01 11.78
CA THR A 180 11.72 -35.96 11.82
C THR A 180 12.13 -34.91 12.85
N ALA A 181 12.29 -33.66 12.40
CA ALA A 181 12.50 -32.51 13.27
C ALA A 181 11.15 -31.89 13.64
N LYS A 182 10.92 -31.75 14.93
CA LYS A 182 9.74 -31.10 15.50
C LYS A 182 10.18 -29.92 16.37
N PRO A 183 10.02 -28.68 15.90
CA PRO A 183 10.26 -27.51 16.74
C PRO A 183 9.40 -27.54 17.99
N GLN A 184 9.95 -27.06 19.11
CA GLN A 184 9.14 -26.78 20.29
C GLN A 184 8.37 -25.46 20.09
N GLN A 185 7.38 -25.20 20.96
CA GLN A 185 6.62 -23.95 20.91
C GLN A 185 7.57 -22.74 21.01
N GLY A 186 7.40 -21.76 20.11
CA GLY A 186 8.28 -20.60 20.06
C GLY A 186 9.56 -20.79 19.25
N TRP A 187 9.70 -21.90 18.54
CA TRP A 187 10.86 -22.19 17.71
C TRP A 187 10.44 -22.61 16.29
N MET A 188 11.37 -22.44 15.35
CA MET A 188 11.23 -22.85 13.96
C MET A 188 12.38 -23.78 13.59
N PHE A 189 12.10 -24.75 12.72
CA PHE A 189 13.15 -25.59 12.13
C PHE A 189 13.79 -24.81 10.97
N LEU A 190 15.08 -24.50 11.09
CA LEU A 190 15.83 -23.79 10.04
C LEU A 190 16.26 -24.76 8.94
N GLY A 191 16.73 -25.95 9.31
CA GLY A 191 17.15 -26.96 8.36
C GLY A 191 18.11 -28.00 8.92
N TRP A 192 18.43 -28.95 8.05
CA TRP A 192 19.37 -30.03 8.30
C TRP A 192 20.79 -29.71 7.82
N GLY A 193 21.78 -30.33 8.47
CA GLY A 193 23.18 -30.34 8.03
C GLY A 193 23.89 -31.68 8.33
N GLY A 194 25.14 -31.81 7.87
CA GLY A 194 25.93 -33.05 8.03
C GLY A 194 25.43 -34.17 7.13
N GLY A 195 25.01 -35.30 7.72
CA GLY A 195 24.44 -36.45 7.01
C GLY A 195 23.08 -36.18 6.32
N CYS A 196 22.41 -35.07 6.66
CA CYS A 196 21.19 -34.58 6.02
C CYS A 196 21.37 -33.18 5.46
N GLN A 197 20.50 -32.77 4.53
CA GLN A 197 20.46 -31.42 3.96
C GLN A 197 19.02 -31.02 3.62
N GLY A 198 18.76 -29.70 3.63
CA GLY A 198 17.47 -29.11 3.23
C GLY A 198 16.66 -28.57 4.41
N THR A 199 15.53 -27.96 4.11
CA THR A 199 14.67 -27.26 5.06
C THR A 199 13.38 -28.01 5.39
N GLU A 200 13.12 -29.14 4.73
CA GLU A 200 11.98 -29.99 5.01
C GLU A 200 12.08 -30.59 6.42
N SER A 201 10.95 -30.72 7.12
CA SER A 201 10.93 -31.23 8.50
C SER A 201 11.32 -32.70 8.64
N THR A 202 11.44 -33.43 7.53
CA THR A 202 11.89 -34.82 7.47
C THR A 202 13.15 -34.97 6.63
N CYS A 203 14.00 -35.93 6.99
CA CYS A 203 15.16 -36.32 6.21
C CYS A 203 15.33 -37.84 6.26
N THR A 204 15.36 -38.48 5.08
CA THR A 204 15.62 -39.92 4.94
C THR A 204 17.03 -40.15 4.41
N MET A 205 17.79 -41.03 5.04
CA MET A 205 19.16 -41.39 4.61
C MET A 205 19.44 -42.87 4.81
N ALA A 206 20.39 -43.41 4.03
CA ALA A 206 20.96 -44.74 4.24
C ALA A 206 22.26 -44.62 5.06
N LEU A 207 22.45 -45.49 6.05
CA LEU A 207 23.60 -45.48 6.95
C LEU A 207 24.61 -46.57 6.56
N ASP A 208 25.65 -46.20 5.81
CA ASP A 208 26.75 -47.10 5.40
C ASP A 208 28.01 -46.95 6.27
N ARG A 209 28.03 -45.93 7.15
CA ARG A 209 29.11 -45.58 8.08
C ARG A 209 28.58 -44.73 9.23
N ALA A 210 29.42 -44.54 10.25
CA ALA A 210 29.13 -43.61 11.34
C ALA A 210 28.84 -42.19 10.78
N THR A 211 27.72 -41.62 11.18
CA THR A 211 27.18 -40.39 10.57
C THR A 211 26.69 -39.42 11.65
N THR A 212 27.04 -38.14 11.49
CA THR A 212 26.52 -37.06 12.34
C THR A 212 25.55 -36.19 11.54
N VAL A 213 24.35 -35.99 12.05
CA VAL A 213 23.31 -35.12 11.46
C VAL A 213 23.10 -33.92 12.36
N LYS A 214 23.02 -32.74 11.76
CA LYS A 214 22.76 -31.47 12.46
C LYS A 214 21.32 -31.04 12.21
N ALA A 215 20.61 -30.65 13.27
CA ALA A 215 19.27 -30.08 13.20
C ALA A 215 19.29 -28.71 13.86
N GLU A 216 19.04 -27.66 13.08
CA GLU A 216 19.07 -26.30 13.58
C GLU A 216 17.65 -25.78 13.83
N PHE A 217 17.38 -25.37 15.07
CA PHE A 217 16.18 -24.68 15.47
C PHE A 217 16.53 -23.24 15.86
N VAL A 218 15.75 -22.29 15.37
CA VAL A 218 15.92 -20.87 15.69
C VAL A 218 14.69 -20.34 16.43
N PRO A 219 14.84 -19.30 17.28
CA PRO A 219 13.69 -18.68 17.93
C PRO A 219 12.68 -18.18 16.89
N GLY A 220 11.41 -18.56 17.07
CA GLY A 220 10.24 -18.01 16.40
C GLY A 220 9.32 -17.33 17.41
N CYS A 221 8.06 -17.13 17.06
CA CYS A 221 7.06 -16.63 18.01
C CYS A 221 6.39 -17.79 18.79
N ALA A 222 6.26 -17.66 20.10
CA ALA A 222 5.58 -18.66 20.94
C ALA A 222 4.07 -18.43 21.01
N ASP A 223 3.69 -17.15 20.98
CA ASP A 223 2.35 -16.60 20.94
C ASP A 223 2.43 -15.19 20.36
N ASP A 224 1.30 -14.51 20.28
CA ASP A 224 1.21 -13.16 19.71
C ASP A 224 2.10 -12.14 20.43
N SER A 225 2.30 -12.29 21.76
CA SER A 225 3.10 -11.33 22.56
C SER A 225 4.59 -11.33 22.20
N ALA A 226 5.06 -12.40 21.54
CA ALA A 226 6.41 -12.49 21.01
C ALA A 226 6.58 -11.77 19.66
N CYS A 227 5.51 -11.27 19.07
CA CYS A 227 5.53 -10.55 17.79
C CYS A 227 5.44 -9.03 17.98
N PRO A 228 5.82 -8.25 16.95
CA PRO A 228 5.43 -6.85 16.86
C PRO A 228 3.90 -6.66 16.98
N LEU A 229 3.47 -5.51 17.51
CA LEU A 229 2.04 -5.24 17.80
C LEU A 229 1.13 -5.28 16.56
N ASP A 230 1.71 -5.11 15.36
CA ASP A 230 1.04 -5.16 14.06
C ASP A 230 1.04 -6.56 13.42
N GLN A 231 1.48 -7.58 14.15
CA GLN A 231 1.62 -8.96 13.66
C GLN A 231 1.00 -9.94 14.66
N LYS A 232 0.70 -11.14 14.17
CA LYS A 232 0.26 -12.28 14.97
C LYS A 232 1.14 -13.49 14.74
N CYS A 233 1.23 -14.35 15.73
CA CYS A 233 1.99 -15.58 15.63
C CYS A 233 1.18 -16.64 14.89
N GLN A 234 1.69 -17.10 13.75
CA GLN A 234 1.13 -18.21 12.99
C GLN A 234 2.22 -19.22 12.69
N SER A 235 2.06 -20.44 13.20
CA SER A 235 3.03 -21.53 13.00
C SER A 235 4.47 -21.11 13.35
N SER A 236 4.63 -20.49 14.53
CA SER A 236 5.90 -19.94 15.01
C SER A 236 6.53 -18.81 14.18
N THR A 237 5.80 -18.25 13.21
CA THR A 237 6.23 -17.10 12.40
C THR A 237 5.33 -15.90 12.67
N CYS A 238 5.91 -14.72 12.86
CA CYS A 238 5.12 -13.49 12.94
C CYS A 238 4.63 -13.10 11.55
N VAL A 239 3.31 -13.05 11.37
CA VAL A 239 2.65 -12.71 10.11
C VAL A 239 1.93 -11.37 10.27
N ALA A 240 2.12 -10.48 9.31
CA ALA A 240 1.47 -9.17 9.29
C ALA A 240 -0.06 -9.30 9.27
N LEU A 241 -0.72 -8.48 10.09
CA LEU A 241 -2.17 -8.38 10.11
C LEU A 241 -2.63 -7.47 8.96
N ALA A 242 -3.42 -8.03 8.05
CA ALA A 242 -4.15 -7.26 7.04
C ALA A 242 -5.56 -6.96 7.55
N CYS A 243 -5.88 -5.68 7.70
CA CYS A 243 -7.18 -5.22 8.18
C CYS A 243 -7.99 -4.63 7.04
N GLU A 244 -9.21 -5.13 6.85
CA GLU A 244 -10.14 -4.62 5.83
C GLU A 244 -10.65 -3.20 6.17
N CYS A 245 -10.87 -2.95 7.46
CA CYS A 245 -11.29 -1.66 8.00
C CYS A 245 -10.72 -1.49 9.41
N GLY A 246 -9.55 -0.86 9.51
CA GLY A 246 -8.83 -0.70 10.77
C GLY A 246 -7.32 -0.63 10.55
N TYR A 247 -6.60 -0.56 11.66
CA TYR A 247 -5.14 -0.64 11.67
C TYR A 247 -4.68 -1.82 12.53
N PRO A 248 -3.55 -2.45 12.18
CA PRO A 248 -3.01 -3.53 12.96
C PRO A 248 -2.43 -2.98 14.27
N GLY A 249 -2.86 -3.53 15.40
CA GLY A 249 -2.40 -3.07 16.71
C GLY A 249 -2.85 -4.02 17.82
N ASN A 250 -1.97 -4.23 18.80
CA ASN A 250 -2.25 -5.14 19.91
C ASN A 250 -2.59 -6.58 19.45
N HIS A 251 -1.91 -7.03 18.38
CA HIS A 251 -2.08 -8.35 17.76
C HIS A 251 -3.48 -8.63 17.18
N ALA A 252 -4.27 -7.58 16.95
CA ALA A 252 -5.59 -7.65 16.33
C ALA A 252 -5.80 -6.46 15.39
N CYS A 253 -6.87 -6.53 14.59
CA CYS A 253 -7.33 -5.36 13.85
C CYS A 253 -8.07 -4.43 14.81
N GLN A 254 -7.47 -3.27 15.08
CA GLN A 254 -8.13 -2.21 15.81
C GLN A 254 -9.04 -1.45 14.85
N PRO A 255 -10.31 -1.23 15.21
CA PRO A 255 -11.24 -0.56 14.33
C PRO A 255 -10.78 0.89 14.15
N TYR A 256 -10.92 1.37 12.92
CA TYR A 256 -10.96 2.81 12.69
C TYR A 256 -12.26 3.40 13.23
N GLU A 257 -12.29 4.71 13.38
CA GLU A 257 -13.51 5.43 13.74
C GLU A 257 -14.58 5.25 12.65
N CYS A 258 -14.18 5.25 11.37
CA CYS A 258 -15.04 4.84 10.26
C CYS A 258 -14.24 4.35 9.04
N CYS A 259 -14.92 3.62 8.16
CA CYS A 259 -14.46 3.22 6.82
C CYS A 259 -15.51 3.46 5.74
N SER A 260 -16.76 3.69 6.13
CA SER A 260 -17.83 4.12 5.23
C SER A 260 -18.75 5.13 5.94
N GLY A 261 -19.48 5.93 5.16
CA GLY A 261 -20.41 6.92 5.69
C GLY A 261 -21.52 6.32 6.58
N THR A 262 -21.86 5.04 6.39
CA THR A 262 -22.89 4.35 7.19
C THR A 262 -22.48 4.09 8.65
N GLN A 263 -21.19 4.25 8.97
CA GLN A 263 -20.66 4.06 10.33
C GLN A 263 -20.62 5.38 11.12
N CYS A 264 -20.92 6.50 10.48
CA CYS A 264 -20.95 7.80 11.11
C CYS A 264 -22.35 8.16 11.58
N GLY A 265 -22.42 8.94 12.66
CA GLY A 265 -23.69 9.47 13.15
C GLY A 265 -24.38 10.38 12.13
N GLU A 266 -25.65 10.69 12.37
CA GLU A 266 -26.43 11.59 11.52
C GLU A 266 -25.71 12.94 11.30
N GLY A 267 -25.60 13.39 10.04
CA GLY A 267 -24.89 14.62 9.65
C GLY A 267 -23.36 14.50 9.51
N MET A 268 -22.81 13.28 9.56
CA MET A 268 -21.39 13.00 9.47
C MET A 268 -21.10 12.05 8.29
N THR A 269 -19.96 12.24 7.61
CA THR A 269 -19.46 11.35 6.58
C THR A 269 -18.07 10.84 6.94
N CYS A 270 -17.69 9.70 6.37
CA CYS A 270 -16.38 9.13 6.64
C CYS A 270 -15.32 9.73 5.71
N SER A 271 -14.30 10.39 6.28
CA SER A 271 -13.10 10.75 5.52
C SER A 271 -12.23 9.50 5.37
N THR A 272 -12.19 8.91 4.19
CA THR A 272 -11.45 7.66 3.93
C THR A 272 -9.93 7.81 3.99
N ASP A 273 -9.40 9.03 3.89
CA ASP A 273 -7.95 9.29 3.95
C ASP A 273 -7.41 9.21 5.37
N ILE A 274 -8.22 9.61 6.36
CA ILE A 274 -7.83 9.62 7.78
C ILE A 274 -8.71 8.72 8.66
N HIS A 275 -9.69 8.05 8.06
CA HIS A 275 -10.62 7.12 8.69
C HIS A 275 -11.35 7.67 9.93
N LYS A 276 -11.85 8.91 9.82
CA LYS A 276 -12.62 9.61 10.87
C LYS A 276 -13.97 10.11 10.38
N CYS A 277 -14.96 10.10 11.27
CA CYS A 277 -16.24 10.73 10.99
C CYS A 277 -16.05 12.24 11.06
N VAL A 278 -16.28 12.90 9.94
CA VAL A 278 -16.22 14.36 9.83
C VAL A 278 -17.61 14.88 9.51
N ALA A 279 -17.92 16.10 9.93
CA ALA A 279 -19.20 16.72 9.60
C ALA A 279 -19.35 16.85 8.08
N GLU A 280 -20.53 16.53 7.56
CA GLU A 280 -20.88 16.68 6.15
C GLU A 280 -20.78 18.15 5.67
N SER A 281 -20.76 19.09 6.63
CA SER A 281 -20.72 20.55 6.51
C SER A 281 -19.31 21.20 6.53
N ALA A 282 -18.24 20.46 6.28
CA ALA A 282 -16.90 21.08 6.21
C ALA A 282 -16.74 21.91 4.92
N CYS A 283 -16.40 23.21 5.07
CA CYS A 283 -16.18 24.13 3.95
C CYS A 283 -15.03 23.66 3.05
N ARG A 284 -15.26 23.61 1.74
CA ARG A 284 -14.32 23.14 0.71
C ARG A 284 -13.84 24.29 -0.14
N ALA A 285 -12.55 24.33 -0.43
CA ALA A 285 -11.99 25.28 -1.39
C ALA A 285 -12.41 24.91 -2.83
N VAL A 286 -12.79 25.92 -3.62
CA VAL A 286 -13.06 25.80 -5.07
C VAL A 286 -11.96 26.50 -5.87
N TYR A 287 -11.57 27.71 -5.45
CA TYR A 287 -10.49 28.48 -6.06
C TYR A 287 -9.77 29.31 -4.99
N ILE A 288 -8.45 29.17 -4.86
CA ILE A 288 -7.66 29.89 -3.86
C ILE A 288 -6.55 30.66 -4.56
N SER A 289 -6.55 31.98 -4.43
CA SER A 289 -5.56 32.89 -5.01
C SER A 289 -4.56 33.46 -3.99
N GLY A 290 -4.80 33.25 -2.69
CA GLY A 290 -3.89 33.64 -1.62
C GLY A 290 -4.46 33.47 -0.22
N ASP A 291 -3.79 34.09 0.76
CA ASP A 291 -4.19 34.03 2.17
C ASP A 291 -5.58 34.68 2.37
N PRO A 292 -6.55 33.98 3.01
CA PRO A 292 -7.83 34.55 3.45
C PRO A 292 -7.75 35.95 4.07
N ALA A 293 -6.69 36.26 4.81
CA ALA A 293 -6.53 37.58 5.43
C ALA A 293 -6.27 38.72 4.42
N GLU A 294 -5.87 38.40 3.19
CA GLU A 294 -5.52 39.34 2.12
C GLU A 294 -6.46 39.24 0.91
N LYS A 295 -7.51 38.40 0.99
CA LYS A 295 -8.41 38.07 -0.12
C LYS A 295 -9.86 38.21 0.32
N HIS A 296 -10.71 38.64 -0.61
CA HIS A 296 -12.16 38.53 -0.44
C HIS A 296 -12.55 37.06 -0.55
N ASP A 297 -12.92 36.47 0.57
CA ASP A 297 -13.43 35.11 0.60
C ASP A 297 -14.94 35.09 0.32
N ILE A 298 -15.31 34.48 -0.81
CA ILE A 298 -16.71 34.19 -1.16
C ILE A 298 -16.98 32.72 -0.84
N VAL A 299 -17.96 32.45 0.02
CA VAL A 299 -18.43 31.08 0.30
C VAL A 299 -19.81 30.84 -0.30
N PHE A 300 -19.91 29.79 -1.11
CA PHE A 300 -21.15 29.30 -1.70
C PHE A 300 -21.80 28.22 -0.83
N VAL A 301 -22.99 28.50 -0.30
CA VAL A 301 -23.73 27.56 0.54
C VAL A 301 -24.79 26.86 -0.30
N GLY A 302 -24.68 25.55 -0.48
CA GLY A 302 -25.67 24.76 -1.19
C GLY A 302 -26.85 24.41 -0.28
N ASP A 303 -27.99 25.06 -0.51
CA ASP A 303 -29.25 24.82 0.16
C ASP A 303 -30.16 23.94 -0.70
N GLY A 304 -30.59 22.78 -0.19
CA GLY A 304 -31.37 21.81 -0.97
C GLY A 304 -30.57 21.15 -2.11
N ILE A 305 -29.23 21.24 -2.08
CA ILE A 305 -28.32 20.56 -3.00
C ILE A 305 -27.71 19.36 -2.28
N SER A 306 -27.92 18.15 -2.81
CA SER A 306 -27.60 16.90 -2.12
C SER A 306 -26.13 16.46 -2.23
N ASP A 307 -25.34 17.07 -3.12
CA ASP A 307 -23.98 16.62 -3.36
C ASP A 307 -23.04 17.74 -3.84
N TYR A 308 -21.77 17.64 -3.45
CA TYR A 308 -20.78 18.67 -3.72
C TYR A 308 -20.41 18.76 -5.20
N LYS A 309 -20.61 17.72 -6.00
CA LYS A 309 -20.32 17.74 -7.44
C LYS A 309 -21.31 18.67 -8.14
N THR A 310 -22.59 18.56 -7.82
CA THR A 310 -23.65 19.45 -8.29
C THR A 310 -23.37 20.89 -7.87
N LEU A 311 -23.06 21.12 -6.58
CA LEU A 311 -22.70 22.46 -6.09
C LEU A 311 -21.46 23.04 -6.79
N THR A 312 -20.40 22.25 -6.96
CA THR A 312 -19.17 22.69 -7.64
C THR A 312 -19.45 23.18 -9.06
N ASN A 313 -20.23 22.42 -9.85
CA ASN A 313 -20.56 22.79 -11.21
C ASN A 313 -21.34 24.12 -11.28
N LEU A 314 -22.25 24.33 -10.33
CA LEU A 314 -23.02 25.55 -10.23
C LEU A 314 -22.14 26.74 -9.84
N VAL A 315 -21.22 26.56 -8.90
CA VAL A 315 -20.25 27.60 -8.51
C VAL A 315 -19.34 27.97 -9.68
N LEU A 316 -18.78 26.99 -10.38
CA LEU A 316 -17.91 27.24 -11.54
C LEU A 316 -18.64 27.99 -12.66
N LEU A 317 -19.92 27.66 -12.87
CA LEU A 317 -20.77 28.34 -13.84
C LEU A 317 -20.94 29.83 -13.51
N VAL A 318 -21.35 30.16 -12.29
CA VAL A 318 -21.65 31.55 -11.91
C VAL A 318 -20.40 32.39 -11.71
N MET A 319 -19.29 31.76 -11.27
CA MET A 319 -18.00 32.43 -11.21
C MET A 319 -17.40 32.67 -12.59
N ASP A 320 -17.68 31.80 -13.56
CA ASP A 320 -17.35 31.96 -14.97
C ASP A 320 -15.86 32.25 -15.22
N PHE A 321 -14.99 31.45 -14.61
CA PHE A 321 -13.53 31.55 -14.76
C PHE A 321 -13.05 31.49 -16.22
N GLU A 322 -13.82 30.85 -17.10
CA GLU A 322 -13.50 30.68 -18.52
C GLU A 322 -14.02 31.83 -19.40
N GLY A 323 -14.85 32.73 -18.86
CA GLY A 323 -15.37 33.88 -19.62
C GLY A 323 -16.42 33.55 -20.66
N THR A 324 -17.23 32.52 -20.40
CA THR A 324 -18.19 31.96 -21.36
C THR A 324 -19.65 32.30 -21.04
N HIS A 325 -19.96 32.82 -19.85
CA HIS A 325 -21.34 32.92 -19.32
C HIS A 325 -21.70 34.26 -18.65
N ASN A 326 -20.97 35.36 -18.90
CA ASN A 326 -21.19 36.68 -18.24
C ASN A 326 -21.33 36.57 -16.71
N GLY A 327 -20.55 35.68 -16.09
CA GLY A 327 -20.50 35.50 -14.65
C GLY A 327 -19.56 36.48 -13.95
N VAL A 328 -19.24 36.17 -12.69
CA VAL A 328 -18.51 37.10 -11.80
C VAL A 328 -17.17 37.48 -12.40
N LEU A 329 -16.28 36.52 -12.67
CA LEU A 329 -14.89 36.81 -13.05
C LEU A 329 -14.70 37.12 -14.53
N SER A 330 -15.76 37.07 -15.32
CA SER A 330 -15.74 37.51 -16.71
C SER A 330 -16.24 38.95 -16.90
N THR A 331 -16.75 39.55 -15.83
CA THR A 331 -17.39 40.87 -15.83
C THR A 331 -16.60 41.90 -15.02
N THR A 332 -16.46 43.11 -15.55
CA THR A 332 -15.83 44.23 -14.84
C THR A 332 -16.75 44.72 -13.70
N PRO A 333 -16.21 45.07 -12.51
CA PRO A 333 -14.78 45.15 -12.15
C PRO A 333 -14.18 43.86 -11.58
N PHE A 334 -14.95 42.80 -11.40
CA PHE A 334 -14.48 41.56 -10.79
C PHE A 334 -13.38 40.88 -11.60
N ARG A 335 -13.50 40.90 -12.93
CA ARG A 335 -12.49 40.35 -13.85
C ARG A 335 -11.11 40.96 -13.64
N GLU A 336 -11.03 42.28 -13.51
CA GLU A 336 -9.76 43.00 -13.32
C GLU A 336 -9.18 42.80 -11.91
N ASN A 337 -9.97 42.27 -10.99
CA ASN A 337 -9.60 42.00 -9.60
C ASN A 337 -9.67 40.50 -9.26
N ALA A 338 -9.62 39.61 -10.26
CA ALA A 338 -9.83 38.18 -10.07
C ALA A 338 -8.84 37.55 -9.07
N ASP A 339 -7.62 38.09 -8.99
CA ASP A 339 -6.58 37.67 -8.05
C ASP A 339 -6.85 38.04 -6.59
N LYS A 340 -7.89 38.82 -6.31
CA LYS A 340 -8.27 39.24 -4.96
C LYS A 340 -9.29 38.31 -4.31
N PHE A 341 -9.77 37.29 -5.01
CA PHE A 341 -10.83 36.43 -4.50
C PHE A 341 -10.34 35.04 -4.18
N ASN A 342 -10.90 34.50 -3.11
CA ASN A 342 -10.94 33.08 -2.84
C ASN A 342 -12.40 32.62 -2.91
N VAL A 343 -12.62 31.40 -3.37
CA VAL A 343 -13.94 30.79 -3.51
C VAL A 343 -13.98 29.50 -2.72
N TRP A 344 -14.97 29.41 -1.85
CA TRP A 344 -15.26 28.29 -0.98
C TRP A 344 -16.67 27.80 -1.21
N MET A 345 -16.98 26.59 -0.74
CA MET A 345 -18.33 26.06 -0.77
C MET A 345 -18.64 25.17 0.44
N VAL A 346 -19.91 25.06 0.81
CA VAL A 346 -20.37 24.17 1.88
C VAL A 346 -21.80 23.70 1.56
N ILE A 347 -22.12 22.45 1.85
CA ILE A 347 -23.51 21.98 1.80
C ILE A 347 -24.14 22.18 3.17
N ALA A 348 -25.29 22.84 3.19
CA ALA A 348 -26.08 23.07 4.38
C ALA A 348 -27.26 22.07 4.40
N PRO A 349 -27.32 21.16 5.39
CA PRO A 349 -28.31 20.09 5.37
C PRO A 349 -29.74 20.52 5.72
N ASP A 350 -29.93 21.62 6.46
CA ASP A 350 -31.25 22.00 6.99
C ASP A 350 -31.41 23.53 7.10
N TYR A 351 -32.08 24.15 6.12
CA TYR A 351 -32.61 25.50 6.26
C TYR A 351 -34.08 25.44 6.70
N ALA A 352 -34.41 26.09 7.82
CA ALA A 352 -35.77 26.45 8.14
C ALA A 352 -36.19 27.65 7.28
N TYR A 353 -37.46 27.67 6.87
CA TYR A 353 -38.03 28.77 6.09
C TYR A 353 -39.27 29.31 6.77
N ASP A 354 -39.52 30.60 6.59
CA ASP A 354 -40.76 31.24 7.02
C ASP A 354 -41.93 30.94 6.07
N ALA A 355 -43.10 31.51 6.35
CA ALA A 355 -44.31 31.30 5.54
C ALA A 355 -44.21 31.86 4.10
N ASN A 356 -43.27 32.77 3.84
CA ASN A 356 -42.96 33.29 2.51
C ASN A 356 -41.89 32.46 1.81
N GLY A 357 -41.30 31.48 2.52
CA GLY A 357 -40.22 30.65 2.03
C GLY A 357 -38.85 31.31 2.13
N GLU A 358 -38.72 32.38 2.92
CA GLU A 358 -37.42 33.00 3.20
C GLU A 358 -36.69 32.20 4.27
N PRO A 359 -35.38 31.98 4.15
CA PRO A 359 -34.59 31.32 5.19
C PRO A 359 -34.69 32.05 6.52
N ASP A 360 -34.86 31.28 7.60
CA ASP A 360 -34.91 31.83 8.96
C ASP A 360 -33.65 32.66 9.25
N LEU A 361 -33.83 33.84 9.85
CA LEU A 361 -32.74 34.77 10.13
C LEU A 361 -31.67 34.17 11.06
N ASP A 362 -32.01 33.20 11.91
CA ASP A 362 -31.05 32.55 12.79
C ASP A 362 -30.28 31.44 12.09
N ASP A 363 -30.87 30.77 11.10
CA ASP A 363 -30.16 29.82 10.23
C ASP A 363 -29.17 30.53 9.30
N TYR A 364 -29.50 31.73 8.79
CA TYR A 364 -28.52 32.51 8.04
C TYR A 364 -27.29 32.86 8.88
N ARG A 365 -27.50 33.33 10.11
CA ARG A 365 -26.41 33.71 11.03
C ARG A 365 -25.54 32.50 11.41
N ARG A 366 -26.13 31.30 11.42
CA ARG A 366 -25.41 30.05 11.66
C ARG A 366 -24.39 29.79 10.55
N PHE A 367 -24.77 29.93 9.28
CA PHE A 367 -23.87 29.62 8.15
C PHE A 367 -22.84 30.70 7.84
N VAL A 368 -23.15 31.97 8.07
CA VAL A 368 -22.15 33.07 8.06
C VAL A 368 -20.98 32.77 9.01
N LYS A 369 -21.23 32.02 10.09
CA LYS A 369 -20.20 31.62 11.06
C LYS A 369 -19.48 30.31 10.72
N THR A 370 -20.05 29.42 9.91
CA THR A 370 -19.51 28.06 9.70
C THR A 370 -18.17 28.05 8.94
N CYS A 371 -17.94 29.04 8.07
CA CYS A 371 -16.68 29.15 7.31
C CYS A 371 -15.85 30.41 7.67
N GLU A 372 -16.38 31.32 8.48
CA GLU A 372 -15.76 32.62 8.85
C GLU A 372 -15.29 33.45 7.64
N ARG A 373 -16.13 33.62 6.61
CA ARG A 373 -15.76 34.29 5.35
C ARG A 373 -16.53 35.59 5.12
N ASP A 374 -15.97 36.44 4.25
CA ASP A 374 -16.41 37.82 4.06
C ASP A 374 -17.75 37.94 3.35
N THR A 375 -17.96 37.14 2.31
CA THR A 375 -19.20 37.16 1.53
C THR A 375 -19.81 35.77 1.47
N VAL A 376 -21.09 35.66 1.78
CA VAL A 376 -21.83 34.39 1.73
C VAL A 376 -22.84 34.44 0.60
N VAL A 377 -22.76 33.47 -0.31
CA VAL A 377 -23.71 33.29 -1.42
C VAL A 377 -24.49 32.00 -1.17
N ILE A 378 -25.78 32.12 -0.84
CA ILE A 378 -26.64 30.96 -0.63
C ILE A 378 -27.27 30.55 -1.96
N MET A 379 -26.91 29.37 -2.46
CA MET A 379 -27.44 28.76 -3.67
C MET A 379 -28.52 27.76 -3.31
N THR A 380 -29.78 28.14 -3.49
CA THR A 380 -30.91 27.27 -3.11
C THR A 380 -31.55 26.57 -4.29
N GLY A 381 -31.76 25.25 -4.18
CA GLY A 381 -32.50 24.42 -5.13
C GLY A 381 -34.02 24.64 -5.09
N LYS A 382 -34.52 25.52 -4.21
CA LYS A 382 -35.94 25.86 -4.06
C LYS A 382 -36.32 27.07 -4.93
N THR A 383 -37.61 27.20 -5.24
CA THR A 383 -38.16 28.33 -6.02
C THR A 383 -38.48 29.55 -5.17
N TYR A 384 -37.55 30.50 -5.08
CA TYR A 384 -37.72 31.80 -4.41
C TYR A 384 -37.30 32.99 -5.29
N ARG A 385 -37.65 34.21 -4.87
CA ARG A 385 -37.05 35.43 -5.43
C ARG A 385 -35.61 35.55 -4.91
N PRO A 386 -34.61 35.86 -5.76
CA PRO A 386 -33.27 36.25 -5.33
C PRO A 386 -33.31 37.56 -4.54
N PHE A 387 -32.42 37.74 -3.57
CA PHE A 387 -32.25 38.99 -2.82
C PHE A 387 -30.91 39.03 -2.08
N ALA A 388 -30.36 40.21 -1.82
CA ALA A 388 -29.22 40.41 -0.92
C ALA A 388 -29.62 41.20 0.34
N PHE A 389 -28.96 40.87 1.46
CA PHE A 389 -29.00 41.71 2.65
C PHE A 389 -27.77 42.64 2.68
N PHE A 390 -28.02 43.87 3.12
CA PHE A 390 -26.99 44.89 3.29
C PHE A 390 -25.86 44.45 4.22
N PRO A 391 -24.64 44.98 4.04
CA PRO A 391 -23.57 44.82 5.02
C PRO A 391 -24.03 45.43 6.35
N THR A 392 -24.34 44.58 7.34
CA THR A 392 -24.59 45.03 8.70
C THR A 392 -23.24 45.21 9.41
N HIS A 393 -22.54 46.28 9.03
CA HIS A 393 -21.31 46.81 9.63
C HIS A 393 -20.06 45.92 9.54
N GLY A 394 -19.08 46.39 8.76
CA GLY A 394 -17.72 45.86 8.72
C GLY A 394 -17.09 46.01 7.33
N PRO A 395 -15.75 46.03 7.22
CA PRO A 395 -15.05 46.15 5.93
C PRO A 395 -15.10 44.89 5.05
N GLY A 396 -15.63 43.76 5.55
CA GLY A 396 -15.70 42.49 4.81
C GLY A 396 -17.12 42.05 4.48
N GLY A 397 -17.54 42.35 3.25
CA GLY A 397 -18.64 41.71 2.52
C GLY A 397 -20.06 41.74 3.12
N GLY A 398 -20.99 41.11 2.39
CA GLY A 398 -22.42 41.04 2.69
C GLY A 398 -22.99 39.65 2.38
N VAL A 399 -24.29 39.44 2.63
CA VAL A 399 -24.95 38.15 2.36
C VAL A 399 -25.82 38.25 1.12
N VAL A 400 -25.59 37.35 0.17
CA VAL A 400 -26.32 37.22 -1.08
C VAL A 400 -27.15 35.93 -1.06
N TYR A 401 -28.45 36.03 -1.32
CA TYR A 401 -29.30 34.89 -1.61
C TYR A 401 -29.53 34.78 -3.11
N LEU A 402 -29.00 33.70 -3.68
CA LEU A 402 -29.19 33.35 -5.07
C LEU A 402 -30.12 32.14 -5.17
N SER A 403 -31.38 32.41 -5.51
CA SER A 403 -32.35 31.36 -5.82
C SER A 403 -32.03 30.72 -7.17
N LEU A 404 -31.65 29.44 -7.16
CA LEU A 404 -31.61 28.59 -8.35
C LEU A 404 -33.00 28.08 -8.71
N GLY A 405 -34.04 28.52 -7.99
CA GLY A 405 -35.43 28.48 -8.40
C GLY A 405 -35.69 28.99 -9.81
N PHE A 406 -34.87 29.94 -10.28
CA PHE A 406 -34.85 30.33 -11.68
C PHE A 406 -34.32 29.19 -12.58
N LEU A 407 -33.27 28.45 -12.18
CA LEU A 407 -32.78 27.26 -12.90
C LEU A 407 -33.82 26.11 -12.91
N THR A 408 -34.74 26.07 -11.94
CA THR A 408 -35.81 25.06 -11.84
C THR A 408 -37.17 25.50 -12.39
N VAL A 409 -37.30 26.72 -12.97
CA VAL A 409 -38.33 27.00 -13.99
C VAL A 409 -37.95 26.22 -15.27
N ARG A 410 -38.08 24.89 -15.17
CA ARG A 410 -38.04 23.87 -16.23
C ARG A 410 -37.02 24.09 -17.35
N GLY A 411 -35.73 24.01 -17.03
CA GLY A 411 -34.70 23.80 -18.07
C GLY A 411 -34.69 24.87 -19.17
N SER A 412 -35.13 26.09 -18.86
CA SER A 412 -34.99 27.19 -19.80
C SER A 412 -33.53 27.64 -19.79
N GLN A 413 -32.93 27.63 -20.98
CA GLN A 413 -31.63 28.21 -21.26
C GLN A 413 -31.47 29.62 -20.65
N PHE A 414 -32.59 30.37 -20.57
CA PHE A 414 -32.68 31.69 -19.94
C PHE A 414 -32.15 31.74 -18.51
N ALA A 415 -32.54 30.80 -17.63
CA ALA A 415 -32.12 30.85 -16.24
C ALA A 415 -30.62 30.57 -16.08
N PHE A 416 -30.10 29.65 -16.90
CA PHE A 416 -28.67 29.33 -16.94
C PHE A 416 -27.86 30.52 -17.47
N GLU A 417 -28.33 31.18 -18.52
CA GLU A 417 -27.68 32.34 -19.14
C GLU A 417 -27.69 33.59 -18.26
N ASN A 418 -28.64 33.72 -17.33
CA ASN A 418 -28.84 34.95 -16.57
C ASN A 418 -28.51 34.83 -15.06
N SER A 419 -28.24 33.63 -14.55
CA SER A 419 -27.90 33.43 -13.12
C SER A 419 -26.62 34.17 -12.72
N GLY A 420 -25.61 34.23 -13.60
CA GLY A 420 -24.39 35.02 -13.36
C GLY A 420 -24.66 36.53 -13.26
N ARG A 421 -25.51 37.06 -14.16
CA ARG A 421 -25.90 38.48 -14.19
C ARG A 421 -26.74 38.89 -12.98
N LEU A 422 -27.61 37.98 -12.52
CA LEU A 422 -28.35 38.13 -11.29
C LEU A 422 -27.43 38.11 -10.06
N LEU A 423 -26.47 37.18 -10.00
CA LEU A 423 -25.46 37.17 -8.93
C LEU A 423 -24.66 38.49 -8.92
N LEU A 424 -24.28 39.01 -10.08
CA LEU A 424 -23.63 40.30 -10.20
C LEU A 424 -24.48 41.41 -9.56
N HIS A 425 -25.77 41.54 -9.90
CA HIS A 425 -26.66 42.51 -9.26
C HIS A 425 -26.61 42.44 -7.72
N GLU A 426 -26.75 41.23 -7.17
CA GLU A 426 -26.75 41.03 -5.72
C GLU A 426 -25.39 41.28 -5.06
N LEU A 427 -24.28 40.99 -5.76
CA LEU A 427 -22.94 41.36 -5.30
C LEU A 427 -22.74 42.88 -5.31
N GLY A 428 -23.43 43.61 -6.19
CA GLY A 428 -23.50 45.08 -6.15
C GLY A 428 -24.04 45.60 -4.81
N HIS A 429 -25.05 44.94 -4.25
CA HIS A 429 -25.53 45.24 -2.90
C HIS A 429 -24.55 44.78 -1.83
N ALA A 430 -24.12 43.53 -1.88
CA ALA A 430 -23.36 42.89 -0.79
C ALA A 430 -21.94 43.47 -0.63
N ILE A 431 -21.24 43.73 -1.74
CA ILE A 431 -19.87 44.26 -1.73
C ILE A 431 -19.89 45.78 -1.91
N GLY A 432 -20.67 46.26 -2.88
CA GLY A 432 -20.71 47.67 -3.25
C GLY A 432 -21.53 48.56 -2.30
N GLY A 433 -22.50 47.98 -1.59
CA GLY A 433 -23.49 48.78 -0.86
C GLY A 433 -24.36 49.64 -1.78
N LEU A 434 -24.52 49.21 -3.04
CA LEU A 434 -25.31 49.91 -4.04
C LEU A 434 -26.81 49.74 -3.74
N ALA A 435 -27.63 50.70 -4.17
CA ALA A 435 -29.08 50.59 -4.16
C ALA A 435 -29.61 50.11 -5.52
N ASP A 436 -30.80 49.51 -5.48
CA ASP A 436 -31.60 49.22 -6.67
C ASP A 436 -31.94 50.51 -7.42
N GLU A 437 -31.55 50.61 -8.67
CA GLU A 437 -31.80 51.78 -9.53
C GLU A 437 -33.15 51.70 -10.25
N TYR A 438 -33.87 50.59 -10.12
CA TYR A 438 -35.23 50.44 -10.62
C TYR A 438 -36.29 50.98 -9.65
N VAL A 439 -37.52 51.09 -10.15
CA VAL A 439 -38.71 51.46 -9.37
C VAL A 439 -39.64 50.24 -9.27
N GLU A 440 -40.19 49.96 -8.09
CA GLU A 440 -41.23 48.94 -7.87
C GLU A 440 -42.42 49.57 -7.15
N TYR A 441 -43.63 49.37 -7.68
CA TYR A 441 -44.84 50.00 -7.14
C TYR A 441 -45.31 49.32 -5.84
N GLY A 442 -45.51 50.12 -4.78
CA GLY A 442 -46.17 49.67 -3.54
C GLY A 442 -45.24 49.12 -2.45
N VAL A 443 -43.92 49.19 -2.65
CA VAL A 443 -42.91 48.82 -1.65
C VAL A 443 -42.32 50.10 -1.04
N GLY A 444 -42.10 50.12 0.27
CA GLY A 444 -41.58 51.31 0.97
C GLY A 444 -40.19 51.70 0.49
N THR A 445 -39.92 53.02 0.43
CA THR A 445 -38.62 53.57 0.04
C THR A 445 -37.51 53.09 0.97
N ARG A 446 -36.41 52.52 0.46
CA ARG A 446 -35.23 52.32 1.31
C ARG A 446 -34.55 53.67 1.57
N ASN A 447 -33.82 53.78 2.68
CA ASN A 447 -33.10 54.99 3.01
C ASN A 447 -31.96 55.24 2.00
N VAL A 448 -32.19 56.15 1.05
CA VAL A 448 -31.19 56.55 0.04
C VAL A 448 -30.12 57.51 0.56
N GLU A 449 -30.14 57.90 1.85
CA GLU A 449 -29.14 58.80 2.42
C GLU A 449 -27.74 58.18 2.55
N GLN A 450 -27.64 56.84 2.50
CA GLN A 450 -26.37 56.12 2.76
C GLN A 450 -25.77 55.42 1.54
N VAL A 451 -26.43 55.47 0.37
CA VAL A 451 -25.99 54.80 -0.86
C VAL A 451 -25.35 55.77 -1.84
N VAL A 452 -24.45 55.30 -2.69
CA VAL A 452 -23.66 56.16 -3.59
C VAL A 452 -24.28 56.38 -4.96
N ASN A 453 -25.13 55.46 -5.42
CA ASN A 453 -25.64 55.41 -6.79
C ASN A 453 -27.09 55.88 -6.94
N CYS A 454 -27.66 56.41 -5.86
CA CYS A 454 -28.98 57.02 -5.88
C CYS A 454 -28.96 58.30 -5.08
N ALA A 455 -29.93 59.18 -5.21
CA ALA A 455 -30.00 60.40 -4.40
C ALA A 455 -31.44 60.91 -4.27
N PRO A 456 -31.83 61.47 -3.10
CA PRO A 456 -33.17 62.05 -2.92
C PRO A 456 -33.35 63.38 -3.65
N ASP A 457 -32.26 64.06 -4.01
CA ASP A 457 -32.29 65.35 -4.69
C ASP A 457 -31.01 65.60 -5.51
N LEU A 458 -31.05 66.63 -6.36
CA LEU A 458 -29.96 66.97 -7.29
C LEU A 458 -28.69 67.43 -6.56
N ALA A 459 -28.81 68.08 -5.40
CA ALA A 459 -27.63 68.54 -4.65
C ALA A 459 -26.85 67.34 -4.11
N THR A 460 -27.55 66.33 -3.61
CA THR A 460 -27.00 65.08 -3.14
C THR A 460 -26.42 64.26 -4.30
N ALA A 461 -27.12 64.21 -5.43
CA ALA A 461 -26.64 63.54 -6.64
C ALA A 461 -25.30 64.13 -7.13
N LYS A 462 -25.22 65.47 -7.24
CA LYS A 462 -23.99 66.18 -7.61
C LYS A 462 -22.85 65.95 -6.63
N LYS A 463 -23.15 65.82 -5.34
CA LYS A 463 -22.13 65.48 -4.33
C LYS A 463 -21.60 64.05 -4.49
N ARG A 464 -22.43 63.11 -4.94
CA ARG A 464 -22.08 61.68 -5.03
C ARG A 464 -21.38 61.31 -6.34
N TRP A 465 -21.83 61.84 -7.48
CA TRP A 465 -21.25 61.52 -8.79
C TRP A 465 -21.17 62.71 -9.76
N GLY A 466 -21.33 63.95 -9.28
CA GLY A 466 -21.20 65.13 -10.13
C GLY A 466 -19.79 65.35 -10.68
N ASP A 467 -18.77 64.74 -10.08
CA ASP A 467 -17.41 64.69 -10.61
C ASP A 467 -17.29 63.83 -11.89
N LEU A 468 -18.28 62.97 -12.16
CA LEU A 468 -18.38 62.16 -13.37
C LEU A 468 -19.32 62.77 -14.42
N GLU A 469 -19.83 63.98 -14.20
CA GLU A 469 -20.63 64.69 -15.19
C GLU A 469 -19.80 64.92 -16.48
N GLY A 470 -20.28 64.41 -17.61
CA GLY A 470 -19.58 64.43 -18.89
C GLY A 470 -18.88 63.12 -19.27
N VAL A 471 -18.82 62.14 -18.37
CA VAL A 471 -18.58 60.74 -18.73
C VAL A 471 -19.79 60.21 -19.49
N ASP A 472 -19.55 59.46 -20.58
CA ASP A 472 -20.63 58.94 -21.42
C ASP A 472 -21.63 58.11 -20.59
N GLY A 473 -22.92 58.36 -20.81
CA GLY A 473 -24.02 57.72 -20.08
C GLY A 473 -24.28 58.22 -18.65
N VAL A 474 -23.43 59.09 -18.07
CA VAL A 474 -23.63 59.63 -16.71
C VAL A 474 -24.42 60.94 -16.73
N HIS A 475 -25.59 60.93 -16.10
CA HIS A 475 -26.42 62.11 -15.88
C HIS A 475 -27.16 62.05 -14.52
N PHE A 476 -28.19 62.88 -14.38
CA PHE A 476 -29.06 62.94 -13.21
C PHE A 476 -30.49 62.55 -13.63
N TYR A 477 -30.76 61.25 -13.74
CA TYR A 477 -32.02 60.75 -14.28
C TYR A 477 -33.11 60.67 -13.21
N THR A 478 -34.32 61.11 -13.54
CA THR A 478 -35.51 61.03 -12.67
C THR A 478 -36.76 60.66 -13.47
N GLY A 479 -37.76 60.07 -12.80
CA GLY A 479 -39.08 59.80 -13.36
C GLY A 479 -40.02 60.99 -13.29
N VAL A 480 -39.58 62.11 -12.70
CA VAL A 480 -40.37 63.34 -12.57
C VAL A 480 -40.08 64.25 -13.76
N LYS A 481 -41.13 64.67 -14.49
CA LYS A 481 -40.98 65.64 -15.56
C LYS A 481 -40.61 67.02 -15.02
N ASP A 482 -39.83 67.75 -15.80
CA ASP A 482 -39.54 69.18 -15.59
C ASP A 482 -38.81 69.53 -14.27
N VAL A 483 -38.08 68.59 -13.66
CA VAL A 483 -37.22 68.87 -12.50
C VAL A 483 -35.94 69.58 -12.96
N PRO A 484 -35.68 70.84 -12.52
CA PRO A 484 -34.56 71.63 -13.00
C PRO A 484 -33.19 70.95 -12.79
N GLY A 485 -32.39 70.88 -13.85
CA GLY A 485 -31.03 70.32 -13.78
C GLY A 485 -30.97 68.78 -13.76
N THR A 486 -32.10 68.12 -13.98
CA THR A 486 -32.19 66.66 -14.14
C THR A 486 -32.66 66.30 -15.55
N THR A 487 -32.46 65.04 -15.94
CA THR A 487 -32.93 64.48 -17.19
C THR A 487 -34.12 63.57 -16.92
N TYR A 488 -35.30 63.94 -17.42
CA TYR A 488 -36.46 63.05 -17.37
C TYR A 488 -36.19 61.80 -18.20
N TYR A 489 -36.39 60.63 -17.62
CA TYR A 489 -36.29 59.36 -18.32
C TYR A 489 -37.50 58.48 -18.00
N LYS A 490 -38.14 57.98 -19.05
CA LYS A 490 -39.16 56.96 -18.98
C LYS A 490 -38.86 55.94 -20.08
N SER A 491 -38.85 54.67 -19.73
CA SER A 491 -38.52 53.60 -20.65
C SER A 491 -39.54 53.53 -21.79
N PRO A 492 -39.08 53.47 -23.06
CA PRO A 492 -39.96 53.26 -24.19
C PRO A 492 -40.35 51.78 -24.38
N LYS A 493 -39.70 50.85 -23.67
CA LYS A 493 -39.95 49.40 -23.76
C LYS A 493 -41.04 49.02 -22.75
N ALA A 494 -42.19 48.57 -23.24
CA ALA A 494 -43.18 47.90 -22.41
C ALA A 494 -42.77 46.43 -22.25
N SER A 495 -42.30 46.05 -21.05
CA SER A 495 -42.12 44.71 -20.50
C SER A 495 -41.45 43.63 -21.38
N ILE A 496 -40.49 42.90 -20.83
CA ILE A 496 -40.41 41.47 -21.14
C ILE A 496 -41.75 40.88 -20.68
N GLU A 497 -42.55 40.29 -21.57
CA GLU A 497 -43.93 39.81 -21.28
C GLU A 497 -44.04 38.94 -20.02
N GLU A 498 -42.94 38.30 -19.61
CA GLU A 498 -42.83 37.44 -18.43
C GLU A 498 -42.65 38.19 -17.09
N LEU A 499 -42.27 39.48 -17.10
CA LEU A 499 -41.96 40.28 -15.89
C LEU A 499 -43.05 41.31 -15.52
N GLY A 500 -43.99 41.58 -16.44
CA GLY A 500 -45.17 42.42 -16.22
C GLY A 500 -44.93 43.94 -16.19
N THR A 501 -45.96 44.71 -16.53
CA THR A 501 -46.04 46.18 -16.36
C THR A 501 -46.76 46.53 -15.06
N PHE A 502 -46.35 47.58 -14.34
CA PHE A 502 -47.05 48.02 -13.12
C PHE A 502 -48.46 48.59 -13.44
N PRO A 503 -49.38 48.63 -12.46
CA PRO A 503 -50.76 49.13 -12.67
C PRO A 503 -50.88 50.56 -13.20
N ASP A 504 -49.84 51.37 -13.04
CA ASP A 504 -49.75 52.75 -13.54
C ASP A 504 -49.04 52.86 -14.91
N GLY A 505 -48.65 51.71 -15.50
CA GLY A 505 -47.93 51.64 -16.76
C GLY A 505 -46.48 52.12 -16.66
N SER A 506 -45.89 52.13 -15.45
CA SER A 506 -44.45 52.19 -15.27
C SER A 506 -43.81 50.82 -15.47
N ASP A 507 -42.52 50.82 -15.83
CA ASP A 507 -41.66 49.64 -15.90
C ASP A 507 -40.53 49.78 -14.87
N TRP A 508 -39.90 48.66 -14.52
CA TRP A 508 -38.74 48.58 -13.63
C TRP A 508 -37.64 49.56 -14.08
N SER A 509 -37.51 49.76 -15.39
CA SER A 509 -36.51 50.63 -15.99
C SER A 509 -36.82 52.13 -15.99
N ASP A 510 -37.96 52.59 -15.47
CA ASP A 510 -38.32 54.02 -15.47
C ASP A 510 -37.43 54.87 -14.54
N GLY A 511 -37.25 56.16 -14.85
CA GLY A 511 -36.42 57.07 -14.06
C GLY A 511 -36.86 57.11 -12.59
N GLY A 512 -35.89 57.01 -11.68
CA GLY A 512 -36.14 56.80 -10.25
C GLY A 512 -35.03 55.94 -9.66
N CYS A 513 -35.07 55.71 -8.35
CA CYS A 513 -34.24 54.72 -7.69
C CYS A 513 -34.86 54.28 -6.36
N SER A 514 -34.60 53.04 -5.97
CA SER A 514 -34.90 52.49 -4.66
C SER A 514 -36.40 52.59 -4.37
N TYR A 515 -37.17 52.19 -5.38
CA TYR A 515 -38.62 52.13 -5.33
C TYR A 515 -39.30 53.51 -5.24
N ASP A 516 -38.57 54.61 -5.48
CA ASP A 516 -39.12 55.98 -5.56
C ASP A 516 -38.76 56.65 -6.90
N TRP A 517 -39.80 57.14 -7.59
CA TRP A 517 -39.70 57.88 -8.84
C TRP A 517 -39.07 59.28 -8.68
N ASN A 518 -39.13 59.86 -7.47
CA ASN A 518 -38.54 61.16 -7.18
C ASN A 518 -37.02 61.10 -7.04
N ASN A 519 -36.48 59.93 -6.69
CA ASN A 519 -35.06 59.75 -6.53
C ASN A 519 -34.34 59.86 -7.89
N ILE A 520 -33.07 60.22 -7.81
CA ILE A 520 -32.19 60.43 -8.95
C ILE A 520 -31.20 59.28 -9.03
N ARG A 521 -31.00 58.74 -10.23
CA ARG A 521 -29.97 57.73 -10.53
C ARG A 521 -28.97 58.22 -11.59
N PRO A 522 -27.75 57.64 -11.67
CA PRO A 522 -26.67 58.15 -12.49
C PRO A 522 -26.75 57.76 -13.96
N THR A 523 -27.34 56.60 -14.30
CA THR A 523 -27.37 56.08 -15.67
C THR A 523 -28.78 55.65 -16.09
N ILE A 524 -29.01 55.48 -17.39
CA ILE A 524 -30.27 54.91 -17.89
C ILE A 524 -30.33 53.39 -17.71
N GLY A 525 -29.19 52.72 -17.66
CA GLY A 525 -29.06 51.27 -17.54
C GLY A 525 -27.82 50.92 -16.72
N SER A 526 -27.98 49.90 -15.89
CA SER A 526 -26.93 49.30 -15.06
C SER A 526 -27.40 47.93 -14.58
N PHE A 527 -26.49 47.09 -14.07
CA PHE A 527 -26.89 45.87 -13.36
C PHE A 527 -27.84 46.18 -12.21
N MET A 528 -27.71 47.34 -11.56
CA MET A 528 -28.58 47.75 -10.45
C MET A 528 -29.97 48.21 -10.92
N ASN A 529 -30.16 48.50 -12.20
CA ASN A 529 -31.45 48.87 -12.79
C ASN A 529 -32.12 47.66 -13.44
N ASN A 530 -31.45 47.03 -14.41
CA ASN A 530 -31.95 45.85 -15.10
C ASN A 530 -30.79 44.96 -15.51
N GLN A 531 -30.50 43.98 -14.66
CA GLN A 531 -29.44 42.99 -14.84
C GLN A 531 -29.64 42.10 -16.07
N PHE A 532 -30.86 41.96 -16.60
CA PHE A 532 -31.17 41.10 -17.73
C PHE A 532 -31.07 41.82 -19.08
N GLU A 533 -30.88 43.14 -19.10
CA GLU A 533 -30.72 43.88 -20.36
C GLU A 533 -29.36 43.58 -21.00
N GLN A 534 -29.37 43.10 -22.25
CA GLN A 534 -28.13 42.75 -22.95
C GLN A 534 -27.20 43.96 -23.11
N GLY A 535 -25.90 43.72 -22.91
CA GLY A 535 -24.86 44.74 -23.05
C GLY A 535 -24.77 45.73 -21.87
N VAL A 536 -25.62 45.58 -20.85
CA VAL A 536 -25.53 46.37 -19.62
C VAL A 536 -24.47 45.81 -18.68
N ASP A 537 -23.69 46.71 -18.09
CA ASP A 537 -22.70 46.49 -17.03
C ASP A 537 -23.10 47.27 -15.75
N TYR A 538 -22.19 47.49 -14.81
CA TYR A 538 -22.48 48.31 -13.63
C TYR A 538 -22.73 49.79 -13.97
N GLY A 539 -22.17 50.30 -15.06
CA GLY A 539 -22.14 51.71 -15.38
C GLY A 539 -21.10 52.48 -14.53
N PRO A 540 -20.66 53.67 -14.97
CA PRO A 540 -19.45 54.30 -14.45
C PRO A 540 -19.48 54.62 -12.94
N VAL A 541 -20.66 54.99 -12.41
CA VAL A 541 -20.80 55.37 -10.99
C VAL A 541 -20.74 54.16 -10.07
N ASN A 542 -21.45 53.09 -10.42
CA ASN A 542 -21.45 51.85 -9.66
C ASN A 542 -20.11 51.14 -9.77
N GLU A 543 -19.54 51.08 -10.98
CA GLU A 543 -18.26 50.43 -11.22
C GLU A 543 -17.13 51.10 -10.44
N ARG A 544 -17.11 52.44 -10.38
CA ARG A 544 -16.16 53.20 -9.54
C ARG A 544 -16.26 52.80 -8.06
N GLU A 545 -17.47 52.67 -7.52
CA GLU A 545 -17.63 52.25 -6.13
C GLU A 545 -17.24 50.80 -5.91
N MET A 546 -17.64 49.90 -6.81
CA MET A 546 -17.27 48.50 -6.77
C MET A 546 -15.74 48.33 -6.81
N GLN A 547 -15.05 49.02 -7.73
CA GLN A 547 -13.60 49.02 -7.81
C GLN A 547 -12.96 49.51 -6.50
N ARG A 548 -13.47 50.61 -5.93
CA ARG A 548 -13.00 51.15 -4.64
C ARG A 548 -13.14 50.14 -3.50
N LYS A 549 -14.24 49.40 -3.46
CA LYS A 549 -14.51 48.37 -2.44
C LYS A 549 -13.61 47.14 -2.62
N LEU A 550 -13.38 46.73 -3.86
CA LEU A 550 -12.51 45.60 -4.19
C LEU A 550 -11.02 45.94 -3.98
N GLU A 551 -10.61 47.19 -4.17
CA GLU A 551 -9.25 47.67 -3.89
C GLU A 551 -8.96 47.95 -2.42
N GLY A 552 -9.96 48.38 -1.64
CA GLY A 552 -9.80 48.71 -0.22
C GLY A 552 -9.69 47.51 0.73
N TYR A 553 -9.52 46.30 0.21
CA TYR A 553 -9.38 45.07 0.98
C TYR A 553 -7.89 44.80 1.22
N GLY A 554 -7.38 45.41 2.29
CA GLY A 554 -5.97 45.38 2.70
C GLY A 554 -5.76 46.16 3.99
#